data_AF-A0A9Q7TKG7-F1
#
_entry.id   AF-A0A9Q7TKG7-F1
#
_cell.length_a   1.000
_cell.length_b   1.000
_cell.length_c   1.000
_cell.angle_alpha   90.00
_cell.angle_beta   90.00
_cell.angle_gamma   90.00
#
_symmetry.space_group_name_H-M   'P 1'
#
loop_
_entity.id
_entity.type
_entity.pdbx_description
1 polymer ?
#
loop_
_entity_poly.entity_id
_entity_poly.type
_entity_poly.pdbx_seq_one_letter_code
_entity_poly.pdbx_strand_id
1 'polypeptide(L)'
;MKLSGMFRIGFVAAIVTALILLPSCIAAGGNDMAASSSTSQSSHPTRPWPPRKVNKYIEYLNDVNTIKQLPPGSFDQRNIPFFYSDFPTLLKTPLYSIDTPTTTVEQALRDRKSVGIVDASKREARLIQVLDDGHQSYLAQGLFPNVEPGPIQLFKLDPALHHVRQLVQNPRNDEPPEASTKYLPHANGHPILSQGSETLGHMLHAARTDPRSFYYFQEGMKPILVVPHKNELISNLDRAEEKQLRRIMDGYQIAKRKYGQTIASIIWGRPIIASSDRNGLRMSSSRQSSYAWLSHDAPREQMVTELRRNGGFYVYRGDYKYKVMVTNPEASQGEAFGITVDRIAHGSRVRLPL
;
A
#
# COMPACT_ATOMS: atom_id res chain seq x y z
N MET A 1 29.49 -48.69 36.72
CA MET A 1 29.16 -49.99 36.08
C MET A 1 28.09 -49.75 35.02
N LYS A 2 28.36 -50.16 33.77
CA LYS A 2 27.48 -50.33 32.58
C LYS A 2 26.69 -49.08 32.13
N LEU A 3 26.87 -48.38 31.00
CA LEU A 3 27.35 -48.64 29.62
C LEU A 3 26.61 -49.74 28.84
N SER A 4 25.69 -49.31 27.96
CA SER A 4 25.21 -49.95 26.71
C SER A 4 23.91 -49.25 26.27
N GLY A 5 23.59 -48.88 25.02
CA GLY A 5 24.19 -48.97 23.68
C GLY A 5 23.18 -48.30 22.71
N MET A 6 23.59 -47.34 21.87
CA MET A 6 23.99 -47.48 20.46
C MET A 6 22.87 -47.83 19.43
N PHE A 7 22.69 -46.87 18.51
CA PHE A 7 22.36 -46.93 17.08
C PHE A 7 21.12 -47.69 16.57
N ARG A 8 20.26 -46.95 15.84
CA ARG A 8 19.99 -47.23 14.42
C ARG A 8 19.86 -45.95 13.60
N ILE A 9 20.80 -45.81 12.66
CA ILE A 9 20.75 -44.98 11.46
C ILE A 9 19.78 -45.64 10.47
N GLY A 10 18.93 -44.85 9.82
CA GLY A 10 18.02 -45.29 8.76
C GLY A 10 17.92 -44.23 7.67
N PHE A 11 18.76 -44.41 6.67
CA PHE A 11 18.95 -43.60 5.45
C PHE A 11 17.81 -43.88 4.46
N VAL A 12 17.07 -42.88 3.99
CA VAL A 12 16.42 -42.93 2.66
C VAL A 12 16.52 -41.55 2.03
N ALA A 13 17.49 -41.40 1.13
CA ALA A 13 17.62 -40.29 0.21
C ALA A 13 17.15 -40.74 -1.18
N ALA A 14 16.56 -39.79 -1.91
CA ALA A 14 16.43 -39.71 -3.38
C ALA A 14 15.52 -40.74 -4.08
N ILE A 15 14.51 -40.22 -4.79
CA ILE A 15 14.10 -40.52 -6.18
C ILE A 15 12.93 -39.55 -6.48
N VAL A 16 13.18 -38.41 -7.13
CA VAL A 16 12.38 -37.81 -8.24
C VAL A 16 13.24 -36.71 -8.88
N THR A 17 14.32 -37.11 -9.53
CA THR A 17 15.05 -36.27 -10.49
C THR A 17 15.68 -37.21 -11.49
N ALA A 18 14.93 -37.55 -12.56
CA ALA A 18 15.44 -38.01 -13.87
C ALA A 18 14.32 -38.70 -14.69
N LEU A 19 13.62 -37.92 -15.50
CA LEU A 19 13.05 -38.32 -16.79
C LEU A 19 13.39 -37.14 -17.72
N ILE A 20 14.64 -36.97 -18.15
CA ILE A 20 15.28 -37.59 -19.32
C ILE A 20 14.24 -37.85 -20.44
N LEU A 21 13.97 -36.88 -21.32
CA LEU A 21 14.69 -36.54 -22.56
C LEU A 21 14.74 -37.66 -23.63
N LEU A 22 14.10 -37.35 -24.77
CA LEU A 22 14.34 -37.74 -26.18
C LEU A 22 13.59 -38.97 -26.75
N PRO A 23 13.54 -39.17 -28.10
CA PRO A 23 12.95 -38.31 -29.14
C PRO A 23 12.12 -39.09 -30.22
N SER A 24 11.35 -38.35 -31.03
CA SER A 24 10.92 -38.59 -32.43
C SER A 24 10.29 -39.94 -32.89
N CYS A 25 9.08 -39.87 -33.48
CA CYS A 25 8.77 -40.45 -34.79
C CYS A 25 7.42 -39.96 -35.36
N ILE A 26 7.36 -39.93 -36.69
CA ILE A 26 6.45 -39.23 -37.62
C ILE A 26 5.25 -40.12 -38.01
N ALA A 27 4.09 -39.52 -38.31
CA ALA A 27 3.16 -40.05 -39.31
C ALA A 27 2.37 -38.90 -40.00
N ALA A 28 2.16 -39.08 -41.30
CA ALA A 28 1.80 -38.09 -42.31
C ALA A 28 0.30 -38.05 -42.65
N GLY A 29 -0.08 -37.02 -43.43
CA GLY A 29 -1.36 -36.85 -44.13
C GLY A 29 -1.84 -35.41 -43.95
N GLY A 30 -1.68 -34.48 -44.90
CA GLY A 30 -1.99 -34.59 -46.32
C GLY A 30 -3.23 -33.72 -46.56
N ASN A 31 -3.05 -32.54 -47.15
CA ASN A 31 -3.83 -32.09 -48.31
C ASN A 31 -3.48 -30.65 -48.68
N ASP A 32 -3.29 -30.50 -49.98
CA ASP A 32 -2.97 -29.29 -50.71
C ASP A 32 -4.05 -28.21 -50.56
N MET A 33 -3.60 -26.98 -50.33
CA MET A 33 -4.22 -25.80 -50.94
C MET A 33 -3.13 -24.77 -51.19
N ALA A 34 -2.73 -24.69 -52.46
CA ALA A 34 -1.90 -23.62 -52.97
C ALA A 34 -2.70 -22.32 -53.10
N ALA A 35 -1.95 -21.22 -52.93
CA ALA A 35 -2.08 -19.92 -53.58
C ALA A 35 -2.56 -18.73 -52.72
N SER A 36 -1.53 -17.99 -52.28
CA SER A 36 -1.37 -16.55 -52.44
C SER A 36 -2.32 -15.60 -51.74
N SER A 37 -1.77 -14.92 -50.72
CA SER A 37 -1.91 -13.46 -50.57
C SER A 37 -0.75 -12.92 -49.76
N SER A 38 0.02 -12.05 -50.41
CA SER A 38 1.09 -11.18 -49.90
C SER A 38 0.85 -10.69 -48.47
N THR A 39 1.67 -11.15 -47.53
CA THR A 39 2.00 -10.36 -46.33
C THR A 39 3.41 -9.85 -46.48
N SER A 40 3.51 -8.54 -46.70
CA SER A 40 4.70 -7.74 -46.52
C SER A 40 5.39 -8.16 -45.22
N GLN A 41 6.50 -8.88 -45.34
CA GLN A 41 7.44 -9.05 -44.24
C GLN A 41 7.96 -7.67 -43.89
N SER A 42 7.46 -7.10 -42.78
CA SER A 42 8.13 -5.99 -42.13
C SER A 42 9.54 -6.48 -41.79
N SER A 43 10.53 -5.93 -42.49
CA SER A 43 11.95 -6.16 -42.31
C SER A 43 12.40 -5.57 -40.97
N HIS A 44 11.95 -6.16 -39.87
CA HIS A 44 12.57 -5.96 -38.58
C HIS A 44 13.62 -7.04 -38.38
N PRO A 45 14.89 -6.67 -38.12
CA PRO A 45 15.88 -7.63 -37.66
C PRO A 45 15.27 -8.39 -36.49
N THR A 46 15.46 -9.71 -36.44
CA THR A 46 15.04 -10.57 -35.32
C THR A 46 15.84 -10.20 -34.07
N ARG A 47 15.50 -9.05 -33.48
CA ARG A 47 16.17 -8.50 -32.32
C ARG A 47 15.79 -9.37 -31.11
N PRO A 48 16.74 -9.73 -30.24
CA PRO A 48 16.43 -10.49 -29.05
C PRO A 48 15.48 -9.69 -28.14
N TRP A 49 14.40 -10.34 -27.71
CA TRP A 49 13.40 -9.80 -26.78
C TRP A 49 13.48 -10.53 -25.43
N PRO A 50 13.36 -9.83 -24.28
CA PRO A 50 13.22 -8.38 -24.13
C PRO A 50 14.53 -7.61 -24.39
N PRO A 51 14.48 -6.27 -24.59
CA PRO A 51 15.66 -5.44 -24.75
C PRO A 51 16.57 -5.55 -23.51
N ARG A 52 17.89 -5.67 -23.70
CA ARG A 52 18.83 -5.78 -22.55
C ARG A 52 19.04 -4.48 -21.77
N LYS A 53 18.81 -3.34 -22.42
CA LYS A 53 19.02 -1.99 -21.86
C LYS A 53 17.81 -1.12 -22.16
N VAL A 54 17.39 -0.32 -21.17
CA VAL A 54 16.19 0.53 -21.28
C VAL A 54 16.34 1.53 -22.43
N ASN A 55 17.54 2.07 -22.64
CA ASN A 55 17.82 3.04 -23.71
C ASN A 55 17.76 2.48 -25.14
N LYS A 56 17.55 1.17 -25.31
CA LYS A 56 17.33 0.54 -26.62
C LYS A 56 15.87 0.17 -26.87
N TYR A 57 14.98 0.36 -25.88
CA TYR A 57 13.59 -0.08 -25.99
C TYR A 57 12.86 0.59 -27.16
N ILE A 58 13.12 1.87 -27.44
CA ILE A 58 12.50 2.60 -28.56
C ILE A 58 12.76 1.93 -29.92
N GLU A 59 13.89 1.23 -30.08
CA GLU A 59 14.27 0.58 -31.34
C GLU A 59 13.43 -0.68 -31.66
N TYR A 60 12.58 -1.12 -30.72
CA TYR A 60 11.66 -2.26 -30.86
C TYR A 60 10.22 -1.81 -31.11
N LEU A 61 9.95 -0.50 -31.06
CA LEU A 61 8.63 0.05 -31.29
C LEU A 61 8.38 0.26 -32.78
N ASN A 62 7.12 0.11 -33.19
CA ASN A 62 6.65 0.56 -34.49
C ASN A 62 6.88 2.07 -34.67
N ASP A 63 6.90 2.51 -35.92
CA ASP A 63 6.97 3.94 -36.21
C ASP A 63 5.72 4.67 -35.68
N VAL A 64 5.89 5.97 -35.45
CA VAL A 64 4.85 6.82 -34.87
C VAL A 64 3.54 6.86 -35.67
N ASN A 65 3.58 6.69 -36.99
CA ASN A 65 2.38 6.72 -37.83
C ASN A 65 1.58 5.44 -37.64
N THR A 66 2.25 4.29 -37.59
CA THR A 66 1.63 3.00 -37.25
C THR A 66 1.00 3.06 -35.85
N ILE A 67 1.72 3.59 -34.85
CA ILE A 67 1.19 3.74 -33.48
C ILE A 67 -0.05 4.63 -33.45
N LYS A 68 -0.06 5.75 -34.19
CA LYS A 68 -1.21 6.67 -34.24
C LYS A 68 -2.46 6.02 -34.85
N GLN A 69 -2.30 5.04 -35.73
CA GLN A 69 -3.40 4.33 -36.40
C GLN A 69 -4.00 3.22 -35.53
N LEU A 70 -3.40 2.89 -34.38
CA LEU A 70 -3.95 1.89 -33.48
C LEU A 70 -5.35 2.29 -32.99
N PRO A 71 -6.29 1.33 -32.91
CA PRO A 71 -7.61 1.59 -32.37
C PRO A 71 -7.52 2.05 -30.91
N PRO A 72 -8.54 2.75 -30.39
CA PRO A 72 -8.61 3.03 -28.97
C PRO A 72 -8.54 1.76 -28.14
N GLY A 73 -7.57 1.69 -27.23
CA GLY A 73 -7.37 0.54 -26.37
C GLY A 73 -8.31 0.60 -25.16
N SER A 74 -8.91 -0.53 -24.81
CA SER A 74 -9.54 -0.72 -23.49
C SER A 74 -8.51 -1.29 -22.52
N PHE A 75 -7.49 -0.49 -22.17
CA PHE A 75 -6.49 -0.95 -21.20
C PHE A 75 -7.02 -0.78 -19.77
N ASP A 76 -6.97 -1.86 -18.99
CA ASP A 76 -7.20 -1.80 -17.55
C ASP A 76 -6.04 -1.05 -16.89
N GLN A 77 -6.30 0.20 -16.51
CA GLN A 77 -5.31 1.09 -15.92
C GLN A 77 -5.15 0.91 -14.41
N ARG A 78 -5.97 0.06 -13.77
CA ARG A 78 -6.08 -0.01 -12.30
C ARG A 78 -4.75 -0.31 -11.61
N ASN A 79 -3.88 -1.09 -12.25
CA ASN A 79 -2.61 -1.54 -11.66
C ASN A 79 -1.36 -0.94 -12.33
N ILE A 80 -1.52 0.06 -13.19
CA ILE A 80 -0.38 0.67 -13.90
C ILE A 80 0.19 1.79 -13.02
N PRO A 81 1.48 1.75 -12.64
CA PRO A 81 2.14 2.85 -11.96
C PRO A 81 2.23 4.06 -12.87
N PHE A 82 2.10 5.26 -12.32
CA PHE A 82 2.21 6.50 -13.08
C PHE A 82 3.28 7.41 -12.49
N PHE A 83 4.04 8.05 -13.38
CA PHE A 83 4.83 9.23 -13.11
C PHE A 83 3.98 10.47 -13.37
N TYR A 84 4.04 11.42 -12.44
CA TYR A 84 3.28 12.66 -12.47
C TYR A 84 4.25 13.82 -12.54
N SER A 85 3.96 14.78 -13.41
CA SER A 85 4.76 15.97 -13.57
C SER A 85 3.87 17.17 -13.86
N ASP A 86 4.30 18.36 -13.45
CA ASP A 86 3.60 19.61 -13.76
C ASP A 86 3.76 20.02 -15.23
N PHE A 87 4.64 19.35 -15.99
CA PHE A 87 4.77 19.60 -17.42
C PHE A 87 3.53 19.08 -18.17
N PRO A 88 2.84 19.91 -18.97
CA PRO A 88 1.60 19.52 -19.65
C PRO A 88 1.71 18.25 -20.51
N THR A 89 2.86 18.03 -21.14
CA THR A 89 3.14 16.85 -21.97
C THR A 89 3.45 15.58 -21.16
N LEU A 90 3.65 15.70 -19.84
CA LEU A 90 4.04 14.63 -18.90
C LEU A 90 3.11 14.54 -17.68
N LEU A 91 1.93 15.15 -17.74
CA LEU A 91 0.96 15.21 -16.65
C LEU A 91 0.67 13.85 -16.02
N LYS A 92 0.64 12.78 -16.85
CA LYS A 92 0.37 11.42 -16.41
C LYS A 92 1.01 10.40 -17.35
N THR A 93 2.25 10.02 -17.05
CA THR A 93 3.03 9.07 -17.85
C THR A 93 2.98 7.67 -17.21
N PRO A 94 2.36 6.66 -17.83
CA PRO A 94 2.38 5.29 -17.31
C PRO A 94 3.80 4.72 -17.32
N LEU A 95 4.14 3.93 -16.32
CA LEU A 95 5.44 3.28 -16.16
C LEU A 95 5.31 1.78 -16.38
N TYR A 96 6.16 1.23 -17.24
CA TYR A 96 6.20 -0.17 -17.63
C TYR A 96 7.57 -0.77 -17.37
N SER A 97 7.63 -2.09 -17.18
CA SER A 97 8.90 -2.81 -17.12
C SER A 97 9.56 -2.81 -18.49
N ILE A 98 10.89 -2.93 -18.53
CA ILE A 98 11.65 -3.23 -19.75
C ILE A 98 11.18 -4.52 -20.45
N ASP A 99 10.54 -5.43 -19.71
CA ASP A 99 10.02 -6.70 -20.23
C ASP A 99 8.58 -6.62 -20.74
N THR A 100 7.90 -5.48 -20.54
CA THR A 100 6.51 -5.30 -20.98
C THR A 100 6.44 -5.39 -22.51
N PRO A 101 5.51 -6.18 -23.10
CA PRO A 101 5.37 -6.32 -24.56
C PRO A 101 5.21 -4.98 -25.27
N THR A 102 5.85 -4.83 -26.44
CA THR A 102 5.80 -3.59 -27.23
C THR A 102 4.38 -3.20 -27.58
N THR A 103 3.50 -4.15 -27.91
CA THR A 103 2.08 -3.88 -28.23
C THR A 103 1.35 -3.13 -27.11
N THR A 104 1.66 -3.43 -25.84
CA THR A 104 1.09 -2.72 -24.68
C THR A 104 1.64 -1.30 -24.59
N VAL A 105 2.94 -1.14 -24.78
CA VAL A 105 3.61 0.16 -24.73
C VAL A 105 3.21 1.06 -25.89
N GLU A 106 3.06 0.52 -27.10
CA GLU A 106 2.57 1.22 -28.28
C GLU A 106 1.15 1.72 -28.10
N GLN A 107 0.25 0.89 -27.56
CA GLN A 107 -1.10 1.33 -27.23
C GLN A 107 -1.08 2.47 -26.20
N ALA A 108 -0.26 2.34 -25.15
CA ALA A 108 -0.12 3.38 -24.15
C ALA A 108 0.47 4.68 -24.73
N LEU A 109 1.45 4.60 -25.63
CA LEU A 109 2.00 5.75 -26.36
C LEU A 109 0.94 6.43 -27.24
N ARG A 110 0.11 5.64 -27.92
CA ARG A 110 -1.01 6.15 -28.71
C ARG A 110 -1.99 6.95 -27.83
N ASP A 111 -2.37 6.38 -26.68
CA ASP A 111 -3.39 6.91 -25.77
C ASP A 111 -2.89 8.06 -24.88
N ARG A 112 -1.60 8.05 -24.49
CA ARG A 112 -1.03 8.97 -23.49
C ARG A 112 0.09 9.86 -24.01
N LYS A 113 0.55 9.65 -25.26
CA LYS A 113 1.67 10.36 -25.91
C LYS A 113 3.01 10.24 -25.19
N SER A 114 3.08 9.58 -24.04
CA SER A 114 4.29 9.35 -23.27
C SER A 114 4.18 8.05 -22.49
N VAL A 115 5.31 7.37 -22.31
CA VAL A 115 5.45 6.18 -21.48
C VAL A 115 6.83 6.17 -20.82
N GLY A 116 6.90 5.59 -19.63
CA GLY A 116 8.14 5.30 -18.94
C GLY A 116 8.51 3.84 -19.08
N ILE A 117 9.75 3.55 -19.47
CA ILE A 117 10.30 2.20 -19.42
C ILE A 117 11.29 2.13 -18.26
N VAL A 118 11.11 1.16 -17.39
CA VAL A 118 11.85 1.01 -16.13
C VAL A 118 12.51 -0.36 -16.06
N ASP A 119 13.82 -0.38 -15.81
CA ASP A 119 14.54 -1.55 -15.33
C ASP A 119 14.86 -1.34 -13.85
N ALA A 120 13.98 -1.86 -13.00
CA ALA A 120 14.06 -1.72 -11.55
C ALA A 120 15.29 -2.41 -10.95
N SER A 121 15.84 -3.42 -11.66
CA SER A 121 17.01 -4.20 -11.24
C SER A 121 18.31 -3.43 -11.48
N LYS A 122 18.44 -2.80 -12.66
CA LYS A 122 19.60 -1.95 -13.01
C LYS A 122 19.46 -0.51 -12.54
N ARG A 123 18.32 -0.14 -11.95
CA ARG A 123 17.97 1.23 -11.53
C ARG A 123 18.06 2.21 -12.70
N GLU A 124 17.55 1.80 -13.84
CA GLU A 124 17.48 2.63 -15.04
C GLU A 124 16.02 2.92 -15.41
N ALA A 125 15.76 4.14 -15.86
CA ALA A 125 14.48 4.49 -16.46
C ALA A 125 14.70 5.42 -17.64
N ARG A 126 13.84 5.31 -18.65
CA ARG A 126 13.80 6.24 -19.79
C ARG A 126 12.37 6.59 -20.13
N LEU A 127 12.19 7.84 -20.51
CA LEU A 127 10.94 8.38 -20.97
C LEU A 127 10.91 8.27 -22.50
N ILE A 128 9.83 7.73 -23.06
CA ILE A 128 9.56 7.72 -24.49
C ILE A 128 8.35 8.61 -24.74
N GLN A 129 8.44 9.53 -25.69
CA GLN A 129 7.38 10.48 -26.02
C GLN A 129 7.10 10.50 -27.52
N VAL A 130 5.85 10.73 -27.85
CA VAL A 130 5.42 11.16 -29.18
C VAL A 130 5.56 12.68 -29.21
N LEU A 131 6.49 13.19 -30.00
CA LEU A 131 6.68 14.61 -30.25
C LEU A 131 6.15 14.98 -31.64
N ASP A 132 5.78 16.24 -31.80
CA ASP A 132 5.33 16.83 -33.06
C ASP A 132 6.08 18.17 -33.24
N ASP A 133 6.78 18.32 -34.36
CA ASP A 133 7.49 19.55 -34.71
C ASP A 133 6.71 20.46 -35.68
N GLY A 134 5.45 20.11 -35.98
CA GLY A 134 4.58 20.80 -36.92
C GLY A 134 4.67 20.30 -38.35
N HIS A 135 5.68 19.49 -38.68
CA HIS A 135 5.85 18.86 -40.00
C HIS A 135 5.73 17.34 -39.92
N GLN A 136 6.28 16.76 -38.86
CA GLN A 136 6.30 15.33 -38.65
C GLN A 136 6.20 15.02 -37.16
N SER A 137 5.45 13.97 -36.84
CA SER A 137 5.55 13.36 -35.51
C SER A 137 6.64 12.31 -35.49
N TYR A 138 7.31 12.16 -34.35
CA TYR A 138 8.35 11.16 -34.16
C TYR A 138 8.39 10.69 -32.71
N LEU A 139 9.02 9.54 -32.49
CA LEU A 139 9.30 9.05 -31.15
C LEU A 139 10.65 9.60 -30.68
N ALA A 140 10.68 10.18 -29.49
CA ALA A 140 11.90 10.58 -28.80
C ALA A 140 12.06 9.78 -27.51
N GLN A 141 13.28 9.31 -27.24
CA GLN A 141 13.63 8.69 -25.98
C GLN A 141 14.63 9.57 -25.22
N GLY A 142 14.36 9.82 -23.95
CA GLY A 142 15.15 10.70 -23.10
C GLY A 142 15.18 10.28 -21.64
N LEU A 143 15.82 11.13 -20.83
CA LEU A 143 15.78 11.02 -19.38
C LEU A 143 14.45 11.57 -18.85
N PHE A 144 14.03 11.07 -17.70
CA PHE A 144 12.97 11.73 -16.94
C PHE A 144 13.45 13.08 -16.41
N PRO A 145 12.54 14.05 -16.22
CA PRO A 145 12.84 15.25 -15.43
C PRO A 145 13.37 14.87 -14.05
N ASN A 146 14.29 15.66 -13.51
CA ASN A 146 14.87 15.43 -12.19
C ASN A 146 13.89 15.89 -11.09
N VAL A 147 12.89 15.06 -10.81
CA VAL A 147 11.86 15.29 -9.79
C VAL A 147 11.80 14.09 -8.84
N GLU A 148 11.49 14.37 -7.57
CA GLU A 148 11.26 13.35 -6.55
C GLU A 148 9.75 13.24 -6.24
N PRO A 149 9.21 12.03 -6.02
CA PRO A 149 9.86 10.73 -6.15
C PRO A 149 10.15 10.38 -7.62
N GLY A 150 11.36 9.85 -7.87
CA GLY A 150 11.74 9.43 -9.22
C GLY A 150 10.90 8.26 -9.78
N PRO A 151 10.93 8.03 -11.10
CA PRO A 151 10.11 7.00 -11.76
C PRO A 151 10.38 5.58 -11.23
N ILE A 152 11.63 5.27 -10.87
CA ILE A 152 12.00 3.95 -10.33
C ILE A 152 11.37 3.74 -8.94
N GLN A 153 11.31 4.79 -8.11
CA GLN A 153 10.70 4.69 -6.79
C GLN A 153 9.21 4.45 -6.92
N LEU A 154 8.53 5.23 -7.76
CA LEU A 154 7.10 5.08 -8.05
C LEU A 154 6.76 3.70 -8.63
N PHE A 155 7.61 3.17 -9.51
CA PHE A 155 7.41 1.84 -10.12
C PHE A 155 7.53 0.69 -9.11
N LYS A 156 8.32 0.84 -8.05
CA LYS A 156 8.51 -0.18 -7.00
C LYS A 156 7.42 -0.18 -5.93
N LEU A 157 6.58 0.85 -5.90
CA LEU A 157 5.48 0.93 -4.95
C LEU A 157 4.46 -0.18 -5.19
N ASP A 158 3.79 -0.57 -4.12
CA ASP A 158 2.60 -1.39 -4.19
C ASP A 158 1.60 -0.81 -5.21
N PRO A 159 1.15 -1.60 -6.22
CA PRO A 159 0.17 -1.16 -7.21
C PRO A 159 -1.12 -0.59 -6.61
N ALA A 160 -1.52 -1.05 -5.41
CA ALA A 160 -2.69 -0.53 -4.71
C ALA A 160 -2.58 0.98 -4.43
N LEU A 161 -1.38 1.52 -4.18
CA LEU A 161 -1.19 2.96 -3.94
C LEU A 161 -1.50 3.80 -5.19
N HIS A 162 -1.13 3.31 -6.37
CA HIS A 162 -1.47 3.94 -7.65
C HIS A 162 -2.96 3.84 -7.92
N HIS A 163 -3.58 2.71 -7.59
CA HIS A 163 -5.02 2.51 -7.72
C HIS A 163 -5.81 3.47 -6.81
N VAL A 164 -5.43 3.61 -5.54
CA VAL A 164 -6.02 4.56 -4.58
C VAL A 164 -6.01 5.97 -5.16
N ARG A 165 -4.86 6.40 -5.70
CA ARG A 165 -4.75 7.73 -6.32
C ARG A 165 -5.71 7.90 -7.49
N GLN A 166 -5.82 6.90 -8.37
CA GLN A 166 -6.75 6.98 -9.49
C GLN A 166 -8.19 7.16 -9.03
N LEU A 167 -8.62 6.41 -8.01
CA LEU A 167 -9.96 6.50 -7.43
C LEU A 167 -10.20 7.81 -6.67
N VAL A 168 -9.18 8.34 -5.98
CA VAL A 168 -9.28 9.64 -5.29
C VAL A 168 -9.39 10.79 -6.29
N GLN A 169 -8.64 10.74 -7.39
CA GLN A 169 -8.65 11.79 -8.41
C GLN A 169 -9.82 11.68 -9.39
N ASN A 170 -10.31 10.45 -9.63
CA ASN A 170 -11.42 10.18 -10.55
C ASN A 170 -12.38 9.19 -9.90
N PRO A 171 -13.25 9.66 -8.98
CA PRO A 171 -14.20 8.80 -8.29
C PRO A 171 -15.12 8.06 -9.25
N ARG A 172 -15.44 6.80 -8.94
CA ARG A 172 -16.31 5.95 -9.74
C ARG A 172 -17.44 5.36 -8.91
N ASN A 173 -18.50 4.89 -9.58
CA ASN A 173 -19.66 4.28 -8.92
C ASN A 173 -19.40 2.84 -8.43
N ASP A 174 -18.35 2.18 -8.94
CA ASP A 174 -17.99 0.79 -8.65
C ASP A 174 -16.83 0.65 -7.65
N GLU A 175 -16.67 1.63 -6.77
CA GLU A 175 -15.59 1.65 -5.80
C GLU A 175 -15.73 0.58 -4.71
N PRO A 176 -14.61 0.01 -4.25
CA PRO A 176 -14.65 -0.91 -3.11
C PRO A 176 -15.07 -0.16 -1.84
N PRO A 177 -15.75 -0.84 -0.91
CA PRO A 177 -16.20 -0.22 0.32
C PRO A 177 -15.02 0.28 1.16
N GLU A 178 -15.17 1.50 1.69
CA GLU A 178 -14.21 2.08 2.62
C GLU A 178 -14.19 1.33 3.95
N ALA A 179 -13.00 1.18 4.54
CA ALA A 179 -12.81 0.56 5.83
C ALA A 179 -12.28 1.59 6.83
N SER A 180 -12.93 1.68 7.99
CA SER A 180 -12.59 2.67 9.02
C SER A 180 -11.15 2.53 9.49
N THR A 181 -10.43 3.66 9.50
CA THR A 181 -9.03 3.70 9.96
C THR A 181 -8.92 4.05 11.42
N LYS A 182 -10.02 4.41 12.11
CA LYS A 182 -10.01 4.88 13.51
C LYS A 182 -9.30 3.94 14.49
N TYR A 183 -9.31 2.64 14.18
CA TYR A 183 -8.74 1.59 15.01
C TYR A 183 -7.24 1.35 14.75
N LEU A 184 -6.75 1.80 13.60
CA LEU A 184 -5.36 1.66 13.18
C LEU A 184 -4.48 2.64 13.96
N PRO A 185 -3.20 2.31 14.20
CA PRO A 185 -2.27 3.25 14.84
C PRO A 185 -2.19 4.56 14.05
N HIS A 186 -2.06 5.69 14.74
CA HIS A 186 -1.91 7.02 14.14
C HIS A 186 -0.62 7.71 14.61
N ALA A 187 -0.06 8.54 13.74
CA ALA A 187 1.00 9.49 14.06
C ALA A 187 0.65 10.85 13.46
N ASN A 188 0.72 11.92 14.25
CA ASN A 188 0.50 13.29 13.77
C ASN A 188 -0.83 13.44 12.97
N GLY A 189 -1.90 12.78 13.42
CA GLY A 189 -3.21 12.78 12.75
C GLY A 189 -3.35 11.83 11.55
N HIS A 190 -2.25 11.24 11.05
CA HIS A 190 -2.26 10.33 9.92
C HIS A 190 -2.37 8.88 10.40
N PRO A 191 -3.26 8.05 9.81
CA PRO A 191 -3.25 6.62 10.07
C PRO A 191 -1.99 5.97 9.50
N ILE A 192 -1.54 4.91 10.16
CA ILE A 192 -0.41 4.08 9.73
C ILE A 192 -0.97 2.75 9.21
N LEU A 193 -0.77 2.48 7.93
CA LEU A 193 -1.16 1.25 7.28
C LEU A 193 0.06 0.35 7.13
N SER A 194 -0.07 -0.88 7.61
CA SER A 194 0.94 -1.94 7.58
C SER A 194 0.30 -3.30 7.33
N GLN A 195 1.11 -4.36 7.37
CA GLN A 195 0.67 -5.75 7.19
C GLN A 195 -0.68 -6.05 7.85
N GLY A 196 -1.66 -6.48 7.05
CA GLY A 196 -3.03 -6.79 7.48
C GLY A 196 -4.00 -5.62 7.54
N SER A 197 -3.54 -4.39 7.28
CA SER A 197 -4.36 -3.17 7.14
C SER A 197 -4.13 -2.43 5.83
N GLU A 198 -3.27 -2.96 4.95
CA GLU A 198 -2.99 -2.42 3.61
C GLU A 198 -4.10 -2.68 2.57
N THR A 199 -5.34 -2.86 3.01
CA THR A 199 -6.44 -3.08 2.06
C THR A 199 -6.83 -1.77 1.38
N LEU A 200 -7.27 -1.88 0.13
CA LEU A 200 -7.72 -0.73 -0.67
C LEU A 200 -8.80 0.10 0.06
N GLY A 201 -9.71 -0.55 0.80
CA GLY A 201 -10.73 0.13 1.59
C GLY A 201 -10.17 1.00 2.72
N HIS A 202 -9.13 0.56 3.44
CA HIS A 202 -8.49 1.39 4.46
C HIS A 202 -7.71 2.55 3.84
N MET A 203 -7.01 2.28 2.73
CA MET A 203 -6.26 3.31 2.00
C MET A 203 -7.20 4.41 1.47
N LEU A 204 -8.34 4.04 0.88
CA LEU A 204 -9.35 4.99 0.39
C LEU A 204 -9.92 5.83 1.52
N HIS A 205 -10.29 5.19 2.63
CA HIS A 205 -10.82 5.91 3.79
C HIS A 205 -9.81 6.92 4.34
N ALA A 206 -8.54 6.52 4.45
CA ALA A 206 -7.45 7.41 4.87
C ALA A 206 -7.19 8.54 3.87
N ALA A 207 -7.30 8.27 2.57
CA ALA A 207 -7.08 9.25 1.52
C ALA A 207 -8.20 10.30 1.41
N ARG A 208 -9.41 10.00 1.90
CA ARG A 208 -10.58 10.89 1.84
C ARG A 208 -10.88 11.61 3.14
N THR A 209 -10.48 11.02 4.27
CA THR A 209 -10.64 11.61 5.60
C THR A 209 -9.45 12.48 5.93
N ASP A 210 -9.67 13.67 6.50
CA ASP A 210 -8.62 14.56 7.01
C ASP A 210 -7.57 13.78 7.85
N PRO A 211 -6.25 13.89 7.56
CA PRO A 211 -5.60 14.88 6.68
C PRO A 211 -5.50 14.53 5.18
N ARG A 212 -6.19 13.48 4.72
CA ARG A 212 -6.19 12.97 3.32
C ARG A 212 -4.85 12.36 2.88
N SER A 213 -4.16 11.77 3.84
CA SER A 213 -2.84 11.16 3.70
C SER A 213 -2.64 10.11 4.78
N PHE A 214 -1.70 9.20 4.53
CA PHE A 214 -1.40 8.11 5.47
C PHE A 214 0.02 7.62 5.36
N TYR A 215 0.56 7.08 6.44
CA TYR A 215 1.85 6.40 6.40
C TYR A 215 1.65 4.98 5.90
N TYR A 216 2.57 4.50 5.06
CA TYR A 216 2.54 3.17 4.49
C TYR A 216 3.83 2.40 4.78
N PHE A 217 3.68 1.19 5.35
CA PHE A 217 4.76 0.27 5.64
C PHE A 217 4.74 -0.90 4.64
N GLN A 218 5.47 -0.73 3.54
CA GLN A 218 5.71 -1.80 2.59
C GLN A 218 6.89 -2.68 3.06
N GLU A 219 6.74 -4.00 2.95
CA GLU A 219 7.80 -4.95 3.33
C GLU A 219 9.10 -4.69 2.56
N GLY A 220 10.24 -4.74 3.27
CA GLY A 220 11.56 -4.50 2.68
C GLY A 220 11.84 -3.05 2.27
N MET A 221 10.91 -2.12 2.51
CA MET A 221 11.05 -0.70 2.19
C MET A 221 11.01 0.18 3.43
N LYS A 222 11.53 1.41 3.28
CA LYS A 222 11.34 2.45 4.29
C LYS A 222 9.87 2.90 4.30
N PRO A 223 9.33 3.28 5.47
CA PRO A 223 8.00 3.87 5.52
C PRO A 223 7.97 5.18 4.72
N ILE A 224 6.82 5.43 4.11
CA ILE A 224 6.56 6.60 3.27
C ILE A 224 5.26 7.27 3.69
N LEU A 225 5.15 8.57 3.47
CA LEU A 225 3.88 9.29 3.55
C LEU A 225 3.22 9.23 2.17
N VAL A 226 2.01 8.71 2.07
CA VAL A 226 1.23 8.66 0.83
C VAL A 226 0.23 9.82 0.83
N VAL A 227 0.22 10.59 -0.26
CA VAL A 227 -0.63 11.78 -0.43
C VAL A 227 -1.36 11.70 -1.79
N PRO A 228 -2.42 10.89 -1.90
CA PRO A 228 -3.03 10.57 -3.20
C PRO A 228 -3.62 11.76 -3.97
N HIS A 229 -3.94 12.85 -3.27
CA HIS A 229 -4.57 14.03 -3.84
C HIS A 229 -3.56 15.06 -4.42
N LYS A 230 -2.27 14.99 -4.08
CA LYS A 230 -1.23 15.92 -4.59
C LYS A 230 -0.57 15.36 -5.84
N ASN A 231 0.19 16.17 -6.57
CA ASN A 231 0.97 15.68 -7.72
C ASN A 231 2.05 14.69 -7.28
N GLU A 232 2.74 14.98 -6.17
CA GLU A 232 3.65 14.06 -5.50
C GLU A 232 2.83 12.97 -4.76
N LEU A 233 2.86 11.72 -5.25
CA LEU A 233 2.10 10.62 -4.64
C LEU A 233 2.65 10.22 -3.27
N ILE A 234 3.96 10.31 -3.08
CA ILE A 234 4.63 9.92 -1.84
C ILE A 234 5.66 10.96 -1.45
N SER A 235 5.90 11.10 -0.16
CA SER A 235 7.02 11.89 0.36
C SER A 235 7.89 11.01 1.25
N ASN A 236 9.20 11.17 1.12
CA ASN A 236 10.18 10.48 1.94
C ASN A 236 10.18 11.09 3.35
N LEU A 237 10.28 10.23 4.37
CA LEU A 237 10.29 10.66 5.76
C LEU A 237 11.71 11.00 6.21
N ASP A 238 11.82 11.95 7.14
CA ASP A 238 13.09 12.17 7.84
C ASP A 238 13.38 11.05 8.86
N ARG A 239 14.60 11.02 9.40
CA ARG A 239 15.01 9.97 10.35
C ARG A 239 14.26 10.04 11.69
N ALA A 240 13.85 11.22 12.12
CA ALA A 240 13.15 11.41 13.38
C ALA A 240 11.72 10.90 13.29
N GLU A 241 11.03 11.22 12.19
CA GLU A 241 9.70 10.75 11.85
C GLU A 241 9.69 9.24 11.63
N GLU A 242 10.65 8.69 10.87
CA GLU A 242 10.79 7.23 10.71
C GLU A 242 10.92 6.52 12.07
N LYS A 243 11.76 7.05 12.97
CA LYS A 243 11.94 6.49 14.31
C LYS A 243 10.67 6.60 15.17
N GLN A 244 9.93 7.70 15.05
CA GLN A 244 8.65 7.88 15.73
C GLN A 244 7.62 6.85 15.25
N LEU A 245 7.48 6.65 13.95
CA LEU A 245 6.53 5.68 13.40
C LEU A 245 6.85 4.26 13.87
N ARG A 246 8.12 3.84 13.84
CA ARG A 246 8.54 2.52 14.34
C ARG A 246 8.18 2.34 15.82
N ARG A 247 8.42 3.35 16.66
CA ARG A 247 8.04 3.34 18.09
C ARG A 247 6.53 3.20 18.29
N ILE A 248 5.73 3.92 17.51
CA ILE A 248 4.26 3.83 17.57
C ILE A 248 3.80 2.43 17.18
N MET A 249 4.35 1.86 16.11
CA MET A 249 4.03 0.51 15.67
C MET A 249 4.40 -0.54 16.73
N ASP A 250 5.61 -0.46 17.29
CA ASP A 250 6.04 -1.37 18.36
C ASP A 250 5.13 -1.24 19.59
N GLY A 251 4.83 -0.01 20.00
CA GLY A 251 3.93 0.30 21.10
C GLY A 251 2.52 -0.24 20.89
N TYR A 252 1.98 -0.09 19.67
CA TYR A 252 0.69 -0.63 19.29
C TYR A 252 0.67 -2.16 19.34
N GLN A 253 1.70 -2.83 18.81
CA GLN A 253 1.77 -4.30 18.85
C GLN A 253 1.96 -4.85 20.27
N ILE A 254 2.73 -4.16 21.11
CA ILE A 254 2.86 -4.49 22.54
C ILE A 254 1.51 -4.32 23.24
N ALA A 255 0.84 -3.19 23.03
CA ALA A 255 -0.48 -2.92 23.62
C ALA A 255 -1.53 -3.92 23.12
N LYS A 256 -1.52 -4.29 21.84
CA LYS A 256 -2.43 -5.28 21.25
C LYS A 256 -2.24 -6.65 21.89
N ARG A 257 -0.98 -7.09 22.07
CA ARG A 257 -0.66 -8.34 22.76
C ARG A 257 -1.01 -8.30 24.25
N LYS A 258 -0.82 -7.17 24.93
CA LYS A 258 -1.01 -7.04 26.39
C LYS A 258 -2.44 -6.73 26.83
N TYR A 259 -3.16 -5.88 26.10
CA TYR A 259 -4.50 -5.41 26.45
C TYR A 259 -5.59 -5.80 25.45
N GLY A 260 -5.24 -6.29 24.26
CA GLY A 260 -6.19 -6.60 23.19
C GLY A 260 -6.28 -5.48 22.16
N GLN A 261 -6.90 -5.77 21.02
CA GLN A 261 -6.92 -4.86 19.87
C GLN A 261 -7.68 -3.56 20.16
N THR A 262 -8.85 -3.63 20.80
CA THR A 262 -9.65 -2.44 21.07
C THR A 262 -8.90 -1.47 21.98
N ILE A 263 -8.31 -1.94 23.09
CA ILE A 263 -7.55 -1.06 23.99
C ILE A 263 -6.30 -0.51 23.31
N ALA A 264 -5.59 -1.31 22.51
CA ALA A 264 -4.48 -0.79 21.72
C ALA A 264 -4.91 0.34 20.78
N SER A 265 -6.11 0.25 20.19
CA SER A 265 -6.69 1.30 19.34
C SER A 265 -7.18 2.53 20.10
N ILE A 266 -7.42 2.41 21.41
CA ILE A 266 -7.70 3.55 22.29
C ILE A 266 -6.41 4.31 22.59
N ILE A 267 -5.32 3.59 22.87
CA ILE A 267 -4.02 4.19 23.23
C ILE A 267 -3.31 4.79 22.00
N TRP A 268 -3.25 4.05 20.90
CA TRP A 268 -2.42 4.39 19.74
C TRP A 268 -3.22 4.69 18.49
N GLY A 269 -4.54 4.49 18.49
CA GLY A 269 -5.38 4.71 17.32
C GLY A 269 -5.67 6.19 17.06
N ARG A 270 -6.80 6.49 16.38
CA ARG A 270 -7.17 7.89 16.15
C ARG A 270 -7.33 8.62 17.48
N PRO A 271 -6.66 9.77 17.71
CA PRO A 271 -6.75 10.48 18.98
C PRO A 271 -8.19 10.78 19.39
N ILE A 272 -8.48 10.61 20.69
CA ILE A 272 -9.78 10.98 21.25
C ILE A 272 -9.72 12.46 21.60
N ILE A 273 -10.41 13.27 20.79
CA ILE A 273 -10.43 14.72 20.96
C ILE A 273 -11.44 15.11 22.03
N ALA A 274 -11.04 16.04 22.91
CA ALA A 274 -11.87 16.70 23.89
C ALA A 274 -12.94 17.57 23.20
N SER A 275 -14.21 17.34 23.53
CA SER A 275 -15.36 18.08 23.00
C SER A 275 -15.75 19.21 23.95
N SER A 276 -16.21 20.35 23.41
CA SER A 276 -16.75 21.47 24.18
C SER A 276 -18.25 21.38 24.45
N ASP A 277 -18.89 20.30 24.02
CA ASP A 277 -20.33 20.18 24.04
C ASP A 277 -20.88 20.37 25.46
N ARG A 278 -21.59 21.50 25.68
CA ARG A 278 -22.22 21.85 26.97
C ARG A 278 -23.32 20.85 27.35
N ASN A 279 -23.88 20.13 26.38
CA ASN A 279 -24.82 19.02 26.58
C ASN A 279 -24.15 17.64 26.46
N GLY A 280 -22.92 17.60 25.93
CA GLY A 280 -22.16 16.39 25.68
C GLY A 280 -21.13 16.15 26.78
N LEU A 281 -21.59 15.61 27.89
CA LEU A 281 -20.79 14.75 28.78
C LEU A 281 -19.39 15.30 29.07
N ARG A 282 -19.33 16.54 29.57
CA ARG A 282 -18.11 17.02 30.22
C ARG A 282 -17.74 16.00 31.29
N MET A 283 -16.46 15.61 31.39
CA MET A 283 -15.97 14.74 32.46
C MET A 283 -16.50 15.31 33.77
N SER A 284 -17.54 14.68 34.31
CA SER A 284 -17.98 15.04 35.65
C SER A 284 -16.79 14.76 36.55
N SER A 285 -16.59 15.52 37.61
CA SER A 285 -15.61 15.21 38.65
C SER A 285 -15.99 13.94 39.42
N SER A 286 -16.58 12.95 38.75
CA SER A 286 -17.14 11.76 39.31
C SER A 286 -16.04 10.99 40.02
N ARG A 287 -16.32 10.68 41.28
CA ARG A 287 -15.45 9.89 42.14
C ARG A 287 -15.15 8.58 41.40
N GLN A 288 -13.87 8.16 41.40
CA GLN A 288 -13.38 6.92 40.75
C GLN A 288 -14.20 5.64 41.03
N SER A 289 -15.08 5.66 42.04
CA SER A 289 -16.04 4.61 42.37
C SER A 289 -17.14 4.37 41.31
N SER A 290 -17.29 5.24 40.30
CA SER A 290 -18.36 5.13 39.28
C SER A 290 -17.93 4.62 37.91
N TYR A 291 -16.68 4.14 37.77
CA TYR A 291 -16.20 3.66 36.47
C TYR A 291 -16.90 2.36 36.06
N ALA A 292 -17.41 2.32 34.83
CA ALA A 292 -18.04 1.14 34.27
C ALA A 292 -17.03 -0.01 34.08
N TRP A 293 -17.50 -1.24 34.24
CA TRP A 293 -16.77 -2.43 33.85
C TRP A 293 -17.14 -2.81 32.42
N LEU A 294 -16.15 -2.80 31.54
CA LEU A 294 -16.30 -3.19 30.14
C LEU A 294 -15.58 -4.52 29.88
N SER A 295 -16.04 -5.23 28.85
CA SER A 295 -15.25 -6.35 28.30
C SER A 295 -14.11 -5.82 27.44
N HIS A 296 -13.00 -6.58 27.35
CA HIS A 296 -11.84 -6.20 26.54
C HIS A 296 -12.11 -6.14 25.02
N ASP A 297 -13.17 -6.78 24.56
CA ASP A 297 -13.66 -6.79 23.19
C ASP A 297 -14.87 -5.85 22.98
N ALA A 298 -15.26 -5.08 23.99
CA ALA A 298 -16.32 -4.08 23.84
C ALA A 298 -16.00 -3.11 22.70
N PRO A 299 -17.00 -2.60 21.96
CA PRO A 299 -16.76 -1.70 20.84
C PRO A 299 -15.96 -0.45 21.27
N ARG A 300 -15.03 -0.02 20.42
CA ARG A 300 -14.17 1.15 20.68
C ARG A 300 -14.99 2.39 21.04
N GLU A 301 -16.08 2.65 20.32
CA GLU A 301 -16.91 3.85 20.55
C GLU A 301 -17.58 3.82 21.93
N GLN A 302 -17.85 2.65 22.49
CA GLN A 302 -18.33 2.51 23.88
C GLN A 302 -17.21 2.89 24.88
N MET A 303 -15.99 2.38 24.69
CA MET A 303 -14.84 2.75 25.51
C MET A 303 -14.50 4.25 25.43
N VAL A 304 -14.58 4.84 24.23
CA VAL A 304 -14.40 6.29 24.01
C VAL A 304 -15.47 7.08 24.75
N THR A 305 -16.71 6.59 24.74
CA THR A 305 -17.81 7.22 25.48
C THR A 305 -17.51 7.23 26.96
N GLU A 306 -17.12 6.09 27.56
CA GLU A 306 -16.77 6.04 28.98
C GLU A 306 -15.60 6.98 29.35
N LEU A 307 -14.58 7.06 28.49
CA LEU A 307 -13.48 8.01 28.69
C LEU A 307 -13.94 9.47 28.67
N ARG A 308 -14.84 9.83 27.76
CA ARG A 308 -15.39 11.19 27.69
C ARG A 308 -16.30 11.52 28.88
N ARG A 309 -17.17 10.58 29.26
CA ARG A 309 -18.18 10.77 30.32
C ARG A 309 -17.58 10.79 31.72
N ASN A 310 -16.77 9.78 32.00
CA ASN A 310 -16.36 9.39 33.33
C ASN A 310 -14.86 9.52 33.55
N GLY A 311 -14.08 9.75 32.48
CA GLY A 311 -12.63 9.83 32.55
C GLY A 311 -11.90 8.52 32.71
N GLY A 312 -12.62 7.41 32.71
CA GLY A 312 -12.03 6.08 32.75
C GLY A 312 -13.06 4.97 32.81
N PHE A 313 -12.56 3.76 32.68
CA PHE A 313 -13.32 2.52 32.82
C PHE A 313 -12.41 1.40 33.31
N TYR A 314 -13.03 0.32 33.78
CA TYR A 314 -12.33 -0.91 34.13
C TYR A 314 -12.54 -1.96 33.02
N VAL A 315 -11.55 -2.82 32.83
CA VAL A 315 -11.63 -3.89 31.83
C VAL A 315 -11.04 -5.19 32.37
N TYR A 316 -11.62 -6.32 31.95
CA TYR A 316 -11.12 -7.65 32.24
C TYR A 316 -10.47 -8.26 31.01
N ARG A 317 -9.27 -8.84 31.18
CA ARG A 317 -8.64 -9.67 30.14
C ARG A 317 -7.92 -10.85 30.77
N GLY A 318 -8.50 -12.05 30.59
CA GLY A 318 -8.13 -13.22 31.39
C GLY A 318 -8.32 -12.92 32.87
N ASP A 319 -7.33 -13.29 33.69
CA ASP A 319 -7.36 -13.05 35.14
C ASP A 319 -6.95 -11.62 35.55
N TYR A 320 -6.57 -10.79 34.58
CA TYR A 320 -6.06 -9.45 34.84
C TYR A 320 -7.17 -8.40 34.73
N LYS A 321 -7.18 -7.50 35.72
CA LYS A 321 -8.02 -6.30 35.73
C LYS A 321 -7.17 -5.09 35.40
N TYR A 322 -7.62 -4.28 34.45
CA TYR A 322 -6.98 -3.02 34.11
C TYR A 322 -7.93 -1.84 34.33
N LYS A 323 -7.34 -0.72 34.70
CA LYS A 323 -7.99 0.59 34.78
C LYS A 323 -7.46 1.43 33.63
N VAL A 324 -8.35 1.85 32.73
CA VAL A 324 -8.04 2.74 31.61
C VAL A 324 -8.52 4.14 31.99
N MET A 325 -7.66 5.15 31.90
CA MET A 325 -7.96 6.51 32.36
C MET A 325 -7.43 7.57 31.40
N VAL A 326 -8.08 8.73 31.43
CA VAL A 326 -7.56 9.97 30.84
C VAL A 326 -6.58 10.62 31.81
N THR A 327 -5.41 11.07 31.33
CA THR A 327 -4.38 11.72 32.15
C THR A 327 -4.50 13.24 32.22
N ASN A 328 -5.10 13.87 31.21
CA ASN A 328 -5.36 15.30 31.11
C ASN A 328 -6.88 15.57 31.05
N PRO A 329 -7.62 15.40 32.16
CA PRO A 329 -9.07 15.61 32.17
C PRO A 329 -9.50 17.03 31.78
N GLU A 330 -8.63 18.01 32.03
CA GLU A 330 -8.87 19.43 31.73
C GLU A 330 -8.41 19.83 30.32
N ALA A 331 -8.19 18.86 29.42
CA ALA A 331 -7.79 19.13 28.04
C ALA A 331 -8.74 20.11 27.36
N SER A 332 -8.18 21.12 26.67
CA SER A 332 -8.97 22.16 26.01
C SER A 332 -9.73 21.59 24.82
N GLN A 333 -10.78 22.29 24.36
CA GLN A 333 -11.50 21.89 23.15
C GLN A 333 -10.53 21.71 21.96
N GLY A 334 -10.60 20.56 21.30
CA GLY A 334 -9.71 20.23 20.18
C GLY A 334 -8.39 19.57 20.59
N GLU A 335 -8.05 19.56 21.89
CA GLU A 335 -6.89 18.85 22.42
C GLU A 335 -7.18 17.34 22.52
N ALA A 336 -6.14 16.52 22.32
CA ALA A 336 -6.24 15.08 22.47
C ALA A 336 -6.15 14.67 23.95
N PHE A 337 -6.99 13.72 24.37
CA PHE A 337 -6.83 13.05 25.65
C PHE A 337 -5.60 12.14 25.63
N GLY A 338 -4.74 12.28 26.63
CA GLY A 338 -3.72 11.31 27.00
C GLY A 338 -4.37 10.14 27.73
N ILE A 339 -3.96 8.91 27.41
CA ILE A 339 -4.54 7.68 27.96
C ILE A 339 -3.47 6.89 28.73
N THR A 340 -3.81 6.44 29.93
CA THR A 340 -3.02 5.46 30.69
C THR A 340 -3.80 4.18 30.96
N VAL A 341 -3.07 3.08 31.09
CA VAL A 341 -3.62 1.76 31.41
C VAL A 341 -2.83 1.11 32.53
N ASP A 342 -3.43 1.09 33.72
CA ASP A 342 -2.82 0.56 34.93
C ASP A 342 -3.39 -0.82 35.27
N ARG A 343 -2.53 -1.73 35.71
CA ARG A 343 -2.97 -3.02 36.24
C ARG A 343 -3.43 -2.83 37.68
N ILE A 344 -4.60 -3.33 38.01
CA ILE A 344 -5.12 -3.31 39.39
C ILE A 344 -4.54 -4.52 40.12
N ALA A 345 -3.83 -4.29 41.22
CA ALA A 345 -3.26 -5.36 42.03
C ALA A 345 -4.39 -6.20 42.67
N HIS A 346 -4.19 -7.53 42.71
CA HIS A 346 -5.03 -8.46 43.46
C HIS A 346 -5.06 -8.02 44.93
N GLY A 347 -6.20 -7.50 45.39
CA GLY A 347 -6.36 -6.98 46.76
C GLY A 347 -7.02 -5.60 46.83
N SER A 348 -7.03 -4.84 45.72
CA SER A 348 -7.75 -3.57 45.64
C SER A 348 -9.25 -3.86 45.51
N ARG A 349 -9.99 -3.86 46.63
CA ARG A 349 -11.46 -4.01 46.63
C ARG A 349 -12.12 -2.82 45.93
N VAL A 350 -12.28 -2.90 44.62
CA VAL A 350 -13.36 -2.17 43.93
C VAL A 350 -14.61 -3.02 44.09
N ARG A 351 -15.51 -2.62 44.98
CA ARG A 351 -16.81 -3.29 45.15
C ARG A 351 -17.56 -3.19 43.81
N LEU A 352 -17.86 -4.33 43.21
CA LEU A 352 -18.83 -4.41 42.12
C LEU A 352 -20.21 -4.08 42.73
N PRO A 353 -20.98 -3.14 42.17
CA PRO A 353 -22.42 -3.12 42.42
C PRO A 353 -22.99 -4.40 41.81
N LEU A 354 -23.66 -5.20 42.65
CA LEU A 354 -24.44 -6.38 42.25
C LEU A 354 -25.63 -5.97 41.40
#